data_AF-K5XEX1-F1
#
_entry.id   AF-K5XEX1-F1
#
_cell.length_a   1.000
_cell.length_b   1.000
_cell.length_c   1.000
_cell.angle_alpha   90.00
_cell.angle_beta   90.00
_cell.angle_gamma   90.00
#
_symmetry.space_group_name_H-M   'P 1'
#
loop_
_entity.id
_entity.type
_entity.pdbx_description
1 polymer ?
#
loop_
_entity_poly.entity_id
_entity_poly.type
_entity_poly.pdbx_seq_one_letter_code
_entity_poly.pdbx_strand_id
1 'polypeptide(L)'
;MVPKREAESNTDSLVDVEIKSESSDELEPMDQFFSQYSWFDYNAPLPASQQFKRLREEAGWNRGDAEGTQAWEGYRTALVRQFNSTYSSDLDDLEAWHALIRHIGVVELPDTAEECQTLVEGKYINLVDLVDARNDPTIVIEHFANEIELSEYTRANDKIFPRGHIEAGSLLTFLLRRIFRPRNPEGGRLKCEKGKVRNRKRGKKTARQDLLGKAPGSLKLNSRKPATDD
;
A
#
# COMPACT_ATOMS: atom_id res chain seq x y z
N MET A 1 -3.62 67.30 47.60
CA MET A 1 -4.03 65.94 47.99
C MET A 1 -3.60 65.03 46.84
N VAL A 2 -2.48 64.32 46.99
CA VAL A 2 -1.98 63.28 46.06
C VAL A 2 -2.55 61.92 46.53
N PRO A 3 -2.40 60.76 45.84
CA PRO A 3 -2.18 60.39 44.43
C PRO A 3 -3.22 59.32 43.96
N LYS A 4 -2.90 58.63 42.84
CA LYS A 4 -3.25 57.23 42.46
C LYS A 4 -4.39 57.07 41.45
N ARG A 5 -4.37 56.11 40.53
CA ARG A 5 -3.42 55.15 39.93
C ARG A 5 -4.32 54.28 39.02
N GLU A 6 -3.75 53.79 37.92
CA GLU A 6 -4.04 52.45 37.34
C GLU A 6 -5.48 52.27 36.78
N ALA A 7 -5.76 51.49 35.75
CA ALA A 7 -5.01 50.50 34.99
C ALA A 7 -5.83 50.16 33.72
N GLU A 8 -5.14 49.63 32.71
CA GLU A 8 -5.57 48.47 31.89
C GLU A 8 -6.77 48.65 30.92
N SER A 9 -6.80 48.08 29.71
CA SER A 9 -5.93 47.13 29.03
C SER A 9 -6.36 46.99 27.57
N ASN A 10 -5.40 46.51 26.77
CA ASN A 10 -5.54 45.59 25.65
C ASN A 10 -6.32 46.00 24.39
N THR A 11 -5.53 46.39 23.40
CA THR A 11 -5.36 45.64 22.13
C THR A 11 -6.38 44.52 21.90
N ASP A 12 -7.43 44.82 21.14
CA ASP A 12 -8.23 43.77 20.50
C ASP A 12 -7.48 43.30 19.26
N SER A 13 -6.70 42.25 19.49
CA SER A 13 -6.03 41.43 18.51
C SER A 13 -7.08 40.76 17.62
N LEU A 14 -7.33 41.35 16.46
CA LEU A 14 -7.87 40.60 15.33
C LEU A 14 -6.71 39.72 14.84
N VAL A 15 -6.59 38.53 15.41
CA VAL A 15 -5.73 37.48 14.87
C VAL A 15 -6.35 37.06 13.55
N ASP A 16 -5.79 37.57 12.47
CA ASP A 16 -5.75 36.85 11.21
C ASP A 16 -5.27 35.43 11.55
N VAL A 17 -6.19 34.48 11.49
CA VAL A 17 -5.86 33.07 11.41
C VAL A 17 -5.17 32.93 10.08
N GLU A 18 -3.86 33.13 10.13
CA GLU A 18 -2.90 32.87 9.09
C GLU A 18 -3.01 31.37 8.81
N ILE A 19 -3.97 31.05 7.94
CA ILE A 19 -3.98 29.84 7.15
C ILE A 19 -2.59 29.82 6.54
N LYS A 20 -1.75 28.94 7.07
CA LYS A 20 -0.37 28.75 6.66
C LYS A 20 -0.40 28.11 5.26
N SER A 21 -0.76 28.93 4.28
CA SER A 21 -0.74 28.64 2.85
C SER A 21 0.40 29.44 2.26
N GLU A 22 1.63 28.96 2.46
CA GLU A 22 2.79 29.35 1.65
C GLU A 22 3.97 28.42 1.95
N SER A 23 4.20 27.45 1.06
CA SER A 23 5.54 27.21 0.52
C SER A 23 5.48 26.30 -0.72
N SER A 24 5.88 26.89 -1.83
CA SER A 24 6.14 26.33 -3.16
C SER A 24 6.82 24.96 -3.22
N ASP A 25 6.40 24.17 -4.20
CA ASP A 25 7.21 23.19 -4.96
C ASP A 25 7.92 22.04 -4.22
N GLU A 26 7.39 21.53 -3.11
CA GLU A 26 7.76 20.20 -2.62
C GLU A 26 6.58 19.26 -2.85
N LEU A 27 6.46 18.75 -4.08
CA LEU A 27 5.55 17.64 -4.36
C LEU A 27 5.91 16.50 -3.40
N GLU A 28 4.92 15.98 -2.67
CA GLU A 28 5.17 14.86 -1.78
C GLU A 28 5.71 13.67 -2.61
N PRO A 29 6.51 12.77 -2.03
CA PRO A 29 7.13 11.68 -2.78
C PRO A 29 6.14 10.85 -3.59
N MET A 30 4.89 10.72 -3.10
CA MET A 30 3.80 10.10 -3.85
C MET A 30 3.34 10.94 -5.04
N ASP A 31 3.13 12.24 -4.85
CA ASP A 31 2.70 13.15 -5.93
C ASP A 31 3.74 13.18 -7.04
N GLN A 32 5.03 13.23 -6.68
CA GLN A 32 6.15 13.18 -7.60
C GLN A 32 6.20 11.86 -8.40
N PHE A 33 5.75 10.75 -7.81
CA PHE A 33 5.65 9.49 -8.53
C PHE A 33 4.50 9.52 -9.54
N PHE A 34 3.29 9.91 -9.11
CA PHE A 34 2.12 9.93 -9.99
C PHE A 34 2.22 10.99 -11.09
N SER A 35 2.92 12.11 -10.87
CA SER A 35 3.14 13.16 -11.87
C SER A 35 3.94 12.69 -13.10
N GLN A 36 4.63 11.54 -13.03
CA GLN A 36 5.30 10.94 -14.18
C GLN A 36 4.33 10.41 -15.23
N TYR A 37 3.06 10.22 -14.86
CA TYR A 37 2.00 9.70 -15.71
C TYR A 37 1.01 10.82 -16.04
N SER A 38 1.39 11.73 -16.96
CA SER A 38 0.58 12.91 -17.31
C SER A 38 -0.82 12.60 -17.87
N TRP A 39 -1.04 11.36 -18.32
CA TRP A 39 -2.32 10.86 -18.82
C TRP A 39 -3.21 10.26 -17.72
N PHE A 40 -2.69 10.08 -16.51
CA PHE A 40 -3.41 9.51 -15.37
C PHE A 40 -4.01 10.61 -14.50
N ASP A 41 -5.30 10.53 -14.21
CA ASP A 41 -6.00 11.47 -13.34
C ASP A 41 -5.77 11.13 -11.87
N TYR A 42 -4.62 11.59 -11.36
CA TYR A 42 -4.20 11.38 -9.97
C TYR A 42 -5.00 12.25 -9.00
N ASN A 43 -5.51 11.61 -7.95
CA ASN A 43 -6.26 12.27 -6.88
C ASN A 43 -5.55 12.06 -5.53
N ALA A 44 -4.82 13.08 -5.08
CA ALA A 44 -3.98 13.04 -3.86
C ALA A 44 -4.73 12.74 -2.55
N PRO A 45 -5.98 13.19 -2.35
CA PRO A 45 -6.80 12.75 -1.21
C PRO A 45 -7.11 11.25 -1.14
N LEU A 46 -7.00 10.49 -2.23
CA LEU A 46 -7.31 9.07 -2.23
C LEU A 46 -6.09 8.22 -1.81
N PRO A 47 -6.32 7.03 -1.21
CA PRO A 47 -5.24 6.12 -0.83
C PRO A 47 -4.30 5.82 -2.00
N ALA A 48 -2.99 5.93 -1.77
CA ALA A 48 -1.96 5.71 -2.78
C ALA A 48 -2.01 4.29 -3.35
N SER A 49 -2.36 3.32 -2.49
CA SER A 49 -2.61 1.93 -2.88
C SER A 49 -3.72 1.80 -3.93
N GLN A 50 -4.82 2.55 -3.77
CA GLN A 50 -5.94 2.56 -4.72
C GLN A 50 -5.57 3.29 -6.01
N GLN A 51 -4.85 4.42 -5.92
CA GLN A 51 -4.39 5.16 -7.10
C GLN A 51 -3.43 4.31 -7.94
N PHE A 52 -2.47 3.62 -7.32
CA PHE A 52 -1.55 2.75 -8.04
C PHE A 52 -2.26 1.55 -8.69
N LYS A 53 -3.28 0.99 -8.04
CA LYS A 53 -4.12 -0.06 -8.64
C LYS A 53 -4.81 0.45 -9.91
N ARG A 54 -5.44 1.64 -9.86
CA ARG A 54 -6.07 2.27 -11.02
C ARG A 54 -5.05 2.54 -12.14
N LEU A 55 -3.88 3.07 -11.80
CA LEU A 55 -2.81 3.33 -12.74
C LEU A 55 -2.41 2.04 -13.50
N ARG A 56 -2.26 0.92 -12.79
CA ARG A 56 -1.96 -0.38 -13.41
C ARG A 56 -3.06 -0.89 -14.33
N GLU A 57 -4.33 -0.69 -13.95
CA GLU A 57 -5.49 -1.09 -14.73
C GLU A 57 -5.62 -0.24 -16.01
N GLU A 58 -5.46 1.07 -15.91
CA GLU A 58 -5.51 2.00 -17.04
C GLU A 58 -4.32 1.84 -18.00
N ALA A 59 -3.12 1.56 -17.47
CA ALA A 59 -1.94 1.25 -18.28
C ALA A 59 -2.02 -0.11 -19.00
N GLY A 60 -2.89 -1.01 -18.53
CA GLY A 60 -3.05 -2.36 -19.09
C GLY A 60 -1.82 -3.27 -18.92
N TRP A 61 -0.96 -3.01 -17.92
CA TRP A 61 0.26 -3.79 -17.73
C TRP A 61 -0.03 -5.22 -17.26
N ASN A 62 0.51 -6.18 -18.01
CA ASN A 62 0.49 -7.59 -17.69
C ASN A 62 1.64 -7.97 -16.75
N ARG A 63 1.51 -9.17 -16.16
CA ARG A 63 2.55 -9.71 -15.29
C ARG A 63 3.81 -9.99 -16.10
N GLY A 64 4.92 -9.35 -15.73
CA GLY A 64 6.22 -9.49 -16.39
C GLY A 64 6.54 -8.37 -17.36
N ASP A 65 5.63 -7.41 -17.55
CA ASP A 65 5.91 -6.21 -18.34
C ASP A 65 6.98 -5.37 -17.63
N ALA A 66 7.99 -4.93 -18.40
CA ALA A 66 9.11 -4.17 -17.86
C ALA A 66 8.64 -2.82 -17.30
N GLU A 67 7.73 -2.14 -18.00
CA GLU A 67 7.14 -0.87 -17.56
C GLU A 67 6.35 -1.02 -16.26
N GLY A 68 5.48 -2.04 -16.17
CA GLY A 68 4.74 -2.32 -14.93
C GLY A 68 5.64 -2.70 -13.77
N THR A 69 6.76 -3.39 -14.03
CA THR A 69 7.77 -3.70 -13.00
C THR A 69 8.49 -2.44 -12.54
N GLN A 70 8.86 -1.55 -13.47
CA GLN A 70 9.49 -0.27 -13.15
C GLN A 70 8.56 0.64 -12.36
N ALA A 71 7.29 0.73 -12.76
CA ALA A 71 6.27 1.49 -12.05
C ALA A 71 6.05 0.95 -10.63
N TRP A 72 6.06 -0.37 -10.46
CA TRP A 72 5.95 -0.99 -9.14
C TRP A 72 7.13 -0.66 -8.22
N GLU A 73 8.36 -0.72 -8.72
CA GLU A 73 9.53 -0.33 -7.93
C GLU A 73 9.52 1.17 -7.62
N GLY A 74 9.14 2.03 -8.58
CA GLY A 74 8.99 3.47 -8.35
C GLY A 74 7.95 3.79 -7.26
N TYR A 75 6.80 3.12 -7.30
CA TYR A 75 5.76 3.24 -6.27
C TYR A 75 6.27 2.80 -4.90
N ARG A 76 7.03 1.70 -4.83
CA ARG A 76 7.64 1.23 -3.58
C ARG A 76 8.65 2.23 -3.03
N THR A 77 9.47 2.83 -3.88
CA THR A 77 10.38 3.92 -3.47
C THR A 77 9.61 5.11 -2.95
N ALA A 78 8.53 5.53 -3.62
CA ALA A 78 7.67 6.62 -3.18
C ALA A 78 7.03 6.34 -1.81
N LEU A 79 6.55 5.12 -1.55
CA LEU A 79 6.06 4.68 -0.23
C LEU A 79 7.09 4.87 0.88
N VAL A 80 8.35 4.45 0.64
CA VAL A 80 9.42 4.58 1.63
C VAL A 80 9.75 6.05 1.90
N ARG A 81 9.90 6.85 0.84
CA ARG A 81 10.19 8.28 0.97
C ARG A 81 9.06 9.02 1.67
N GLN A 82 7.82 8.71 1.31
CA GLN A 82 6.65 9.30 1.96
C GLN A 82 6.63 8.97 3.45
N PHE A 83 6.85 7.70 3.81
CA PHE A 83 6.91 7.29 5.21
C PHE A 83 7.99 8.06 5.99
N ASN A 84 9.20 8.11 5.44
CA ASN A 84 10.32 8.81 6.08
C ASN A 84 10.05 10.31 6.22
N SER A 85 9.35 10.92 5.25
CA SER A 85 8.96 12.33 5.29
C SER A 85 7.85 12.62 6.30
N THR A 86 6.96 11.66 6.57
CA THR A 86 5.82 11.86 7.47
C THR A 86 6.17 11.56 8.93
N TYR A 87 6.94 10.51 9.19
CA TYR A 87 7.22 10.09 10.57
C TYR A 87 8.65 10.39 10.99
N SER A 88 9.65 9.77 10.33
CA SER A 88 11.09 10.04 10.43
C SER A 88 11.83 8.82 9.85
N SER A 89 13.13 8.94 9.60
CA SER A 89 14.01 7.78 9.34
C SER A 89 14.61 7.16 10.61
N ASP A 90 14.47 7.82 11.76
CA ASP A 90 15.29 7.56 12.94
C ASP A 90 14.51 6.91 14.09
N LEU A 91 15.09 5.85 14.69
CA LEU A 91 14.47 5.11 15.79
C LEU A 91 14.44 5.86 17.12
N ASP A 92 15.35 6.82 17.30
CA ASP A 92 15.51 7.57 18.53
C ASP A 92 14.61 8.82 18.56
N ASP A 93 13.83 9.05 17.50
CA ASP A 93 12.92 10.19 17.37
C ASP A 93 11.60 9.94 18.12
N LEU A 94 11.53 10.45 19.35
CA LEU A 94 10.35 10.32 20.20
C LEU A 94 9.12 11.01 19.61
N GLU A 95 9.30 12.14 18.91
CA GLU A 95 8.18 12.87 18.32
C GLU A 95 7.55 12.08 17.17
N ALA A 96 8.38 11.45 16.34
CA ALA A 96 7.96 10.51 15.32
C ALA A 96 7.15 9.33 15.91
N TRP A 97 7.62 8.76 17.02
CA TRP A 97 6.92 7.69 17.73
C TRP A 97 5.57 8.14 18.27
N HIS A 98 5.50 9.33 18.87
CA HIS A 98 4.23 9.87 19.36
C HIS A 98 3.25 10.14 18.22
N ALA A 99 3.71 10.66 17.09
CA ALA A 99 2.89 10.85 15.90
C ALA A 99 2.33 9.51 15.40
N LEU A 100 3.18 8.48 15.30
CA LEU A 100 2.75 7.11 14.93
C LEU A 100 1.71 6.57 15.90
N ILE A 101 1.97 6.62 17.21
CA ILE A 101 1.10 6.06 18.26
C ILE A 101 -0.27 6.75 18.28
N ARG A 102 -0.30 8.07 18.09
CA ARG A 102 -1.55 8.84 17.94
C ARG A 102 -2.34 8.39 16.71
N HIS A 103 -1.67 8.18 15.58
CA HIS A 103 -2.30 7.73 14.34
C HIS A 103 -2.84 6.29 14.42
N ILE A 104 -2.15 5.46 15.21
CA ILE A 104 -2.53 4.09 15.55
C ILE A 104 -3.68 4.08 16.60
N GLY A 105 -4.14 5.25 17.07
CA GLY A 105 -5.30 5.35 17.97
C GLY A 105 -5.02 4.88 19.41
N VAL A 106 -3.76 4.94 19.84
CA VAL A 106 -3.38 4.60 21.22
C VAL A 106 -3.38 5.87 22.06
N VAL A 107 -4.13 5.83 23.17
CA VAL A 107 -4.30 6.98 24.06
C VAL A 107 -3.09 7.17 25.00
N GLU A 108 -2.43 6.08 25.38
CA GLU A 108 -1.27 6.12 26.28
C GLU A 108 0.01 6.38 25.47
N LEU A 109 0.56 7.58 25.62
CA LEU A 109 1.82 8.00 25.01
C LEU A 109 2.94 7.75 26.03
N PRO A 110 3.88 6.84 25.75
CA PRO A 110 5.03 6.63 26.62
C PRO A 110 6.01 7.79 26.58
N ASP A 111 6.80 7.97 27.63
CA ASP A 111 7.78 9.07 27.73
C ASP A 111 9.11 8.74 27.04
N THR A 112 9.32 7.48 26.63
CA THR A 112 10.57 7.01 26.04
C THR A 112 10.36 6.27 24.71
N ALA A 113 11.36 6.35 23.82
CA ALA A 113 11.32 5.69 22.52
C ALA A 113 11.31 4.16 22.65
N GLU A 114 11.97 3.61 23.68
CA GLU A 114 12.00 2.16 23.94
C GLU A 114 10.62 1.60 24.34
N GLU A 115 9.86 2.35 25.15
CA GLU A 115 8.49 1.98 25.49
C GLU A 115 7.56 2.09 24.28
N CYS A 116 7.74 3.12 23.45
CA CYS A 116 7.03 3.26 22.17
C CYS A 116 7.28 2.06 21.25
N GLN A 117 8.56 1.66 21.13
CA GLN A 117 8.97 0.48 20.36
C GLN A 117 8.29 -0.79 20.87
N THR A 118 8.28 -1.01 22.18
CA THR A 118 7.65 -2.20 22.80
C THR A 118 6.14 -2.22 22.57
N LEU A 119 5.48 -1.06 22.68
CA LEU A 119 4.05 -0.92 22.46
C LEU A 119 3.66 -1.24 21.01
N VAL A 120 4.42 -0.71 20.05
CA VAL A 120 4.20 -0.98 18.63
C VAL A 120 4.64 -2.39 18.25
N GLU A 121 5.60 -2.97 18.96
CA GLU A 121 6.01 -4.36 18.74
C GLU A 121 4.85 -5.34 18.99
N GLY A 122 3.99 -5.06 19.96
CA GLY A 122 2.78 -5.83 20.23
C GLY A 122 1.63 -5.60 19.23
N LYS A 123 1.74 -4.60 18.36
CA LYS A 123 0.69 -4.25 17.39
C LYS A 123 1.09 -4.69 15.98
N TYR A 124 0.18 -5.38 15.31
CA TYR A 124 0.33 -5.78 13.92
C TYR A 124 -0.53 -4.85 13.07
N ILE A 125 0.12 -3.92 12.39
CA ILE A 125 -0.53 -2.90 11.54
C ILE A 125 0.11 -2.93 10.16
N ASN A 126 -0.66 -2.53 9.15
CA ASN A 126 -0.16 -2.43 7.78
C ASN A 126 0.43 -1.04 7.53
N LEU A 127 1.69 -0.99 7.09
CA LEU A 127 2.43 0.26 6.89
C LEU A 127 1.89 1.09 5.72
N VAL A 128 1.31 0.46 4.71
CA VAL A 128 0.65 1.19 3.62
C VAL A 128 -0.57 1.94 4.13
N ASP A 129 -1.32 1.35 5.08
CA ASP A 129 -2.48 2.02 5.68
C ASP A 129 -2.06 3.21 6.55
N LEU A 130 -0.88 3.17 7.20
CA LEU A 130 -0.32 4.35 7.89
C LEU A 130 -0.03 5.49 6.91
N VAL A 131 0.61 5.18 5.78
CA VAL A 131 0.94 6.18 4.76
C VAL A 131 -0.32 6.75 4.10
N ASP A 132 -1.30 5.89 3.81
CA ASP A 132 -2.59 6.28 3.22
C ASP A 132 -3.41 7.12 4.22
N ALA A 133 -3.35 6.80 5.53
CA ALA A 133 -4.03 7.54 6.57
C ALA A 133 -3.40 8.92 6.86
N ARG A 134 -2.23 9.28 6.29
CA ARG A 134 -1.61 10.59 6.56
C ARG A 134 -2.54 11.75 6.15
N ASN A 135 -3.24 11.58 5.02
CA ASN A 135 -4.06 12.62 4.41
C ASN A 135 -5.50 12.59 4.94
N ASP A 136 -5.90 11.52 5.62
CA ASP A 136 -7.25 11.34 6.12
C ASP A 136 -7.23 10.76 7.54
N PRO A 137 -7.42 11.61 8.58
CA PRO A 137 -7.47 11.17 9.97
C PRO A 137 -8.72 10.33 10.29
N THR A 138 -9.66 10.18 9.37
CA THR A 138 -10.84 9.32 9.54
C THR A 138 -10.57 7.86 9.17
N ILE A 139 -9.44 7.57 8.50
CA ILE A 139 -9.05 6.20 8.17
C ILE A 139 -8.65 5.48 9.47
N VAL A 140 -9.54 4.59 9.91
CA VAL A 140 -9.28 3.71 11.04
C VAL A 140 -8.30 2.63 10.60
N ILE A 141 -7.11 2.63 11.20
CA ILE A 141 -6.09 1.61 10.94
C ILE A 141 -6.49 0.32 11.64
N GLU A 142 -6.59 -0.76 10.87
CA GLU A 142 -6.93 -2.07 11.42
C GLU A 142 -5.75 -2.65 12.21
N HIS A 143 -6.04 -3.11 13.42
CA HIS A 143 -5.08 -3.79 14.28
C HIS A 143 -5.31 -5.29 14.23
N PHE A 144 -4.31 -6.02 13.75
CA PHE A 144 -4.37 -7.48 13.67
C PHE A 144 -3.83 -8.10 14.97
N ALA A 145 -4.34 -9.28 15.31
CA ALA A 145 -3.92 -9.99 16.52
C ALA A 145 -2.56 -10.68 16.33
N ASN A 146 -2.20 -11.02 15.08
CA ASN A 146 -0.98 -11.77 14.77
C ASN A 146 -0.44 -11.47 13.36
N GLU A 147 0.78 -11.94 13.11
CA GLU A 147 1.49 -11.76 11.83
C GLU A 147 0.81 -12.50 10.67
N ILE A 148 0.01 -13.54 10.93
CA ILE A 148 -0.71 -14.31 9.91
C ILE A 148 -1.89 -13.50 9.37
N GLU A 149 -2.73 -12.94 10.25
CA GLU A 149 -3.84 -12.07 9.87
C GLU A 149 -3.35 -10.85 9.09
N LEU A 150 -2.28 -10.20 9.58
CA LEU A 150 -1.64 -9.09 8.85
C LEU A 150 -1.16 -9.55 7.46
N SER A 151 -0.57 -10.74 7.35
CA SER A 151 -0.11 -11.30 6.08
C SER A 151 -1.26 -11.53 5.09
N GLU A 152 -2.35 -12.13 5.56
CA GLU A 152 -3.54 -12.42 4.75
C GLU A 152 -4.18 -11.13 4.25
N TYR A 153 -4.40 -10.16 5.15
CA TYR A 153 -4.94 -8.84 4.80
C TYR A 153 -4.04 -8.11 3.79
N THR A 154 -2.73 -8.06 4.04
CA THR A 154 -1.78 -7.35 3.18
C THR A 154 -1.76 -7.93 1.77
N ARG A 155 -1.83 -9.26 1.66
CA ARG A 155 -1.84 -9.97 0.38
C ARG A 155 -3.19 -9.90 -0.33
N ALA A 156 -4.29 -9.90 0.40
CA ALA A 156 -5.63 -9.79 -0.18
C ALA A 156 -5.88 -8.40 -0.77
N ASN A 157 -5.29 -7.35 -0.17
CA ASN A 157 -5.46 -5.97 -0.60
C ASN A 157 -4.31 -5.44 -1.48
N ASP A 158 -3.32 -6.27 -1.81
CA ASP A 158 -2.10 -5.86 -2.54
C ASP A 158 -1.33 -4.68 -1.90
N LYS A 159 -1.52 -4.46 -0.60
CA LYS A 159 -0.90 -3.35 0.17
C LYS A 159 0.51 -3.71 0.66
N ILE A 160 1.35 -4.19 -0.24
CA ILE A 160 2.66 -4.76 0.12
C ILE A 160 3.69 -3.66 0.30
N PHE A 161 4.14 -3.46 1.53
CA PHE A 161 5.24 -2.53 1.82
C PHE A 161 6.61 -3.14 1.46
N PRO A 162 7.52 -2.42 0.78
CA PRO A 162 8.85 -2.90 0.44
C PRO A 162 9.69 -3.27 1.67
N ARG A 163 10.19 -4.50 1.73
CA ARG A 163 11.20 -4.90 2.72
C ARG A 163 12.61 -4.67 2.18
N GLY A 164 13.48 -4.05 2.98
CA GLY A 164 14.91 -3.89 2.66
C GLY A 164 15.20 -2.87 1.57
N HIS A 165 14.38 -1.83 1.48
CA HIS A 165 14.67 -0.69 0.60
C HIS A 165 15.92 0.04 1.11
N ILE A 166 16.77 0.53 0.21
CA ILE A 166 18.05 1.18 0.58
C ILE A 166 17.79 2.46 1.38
N GLU A 167 16.71 3.17 1.05
CA GLU A 167 16.28 4.38 1.74
C GLU A 167 15.42 4.08 2.97
N ALA A 168 15.26 2.81 3.37
CA ALA A 168 14.52 2.51 4.59
C ALA A 168 15.34 2.95 5.81
N GLY A 169 14.78 3.90 6.57
CA GLY A 169 15.35 4.31 7.84
C GLY A 169 15.37 3.18 8.86
N SER A 170 16.03 3.45 9.99
CA SER A 170 16.05 2.55 11.14
C SER A 170 14.63 2.35 11.69
N LEU A 171 13.82 3.40 11.76
CA LEU A 171 12.43 3.38 12.22
C LEU A 171 11.57 2.46 11.35
N LEU A 172 11.62 2.68 10.05
CA LEU A 172 10.89 1.86 9.08
C LEU A 172 11.35 0.40 9.13
N THR A 173 12.65 0.16 9.27
CA THR A 173 13.22 -1.18 9.36
C THR A 173 12.69 -1.96 10.57
N PHE A 174 12.47 -1.28 11.69
CA PHE A 174 11.90 -1.87 12.90
C PHE A 174 10.41 -2.23 12.73
N LEU A 175 9.65 -1.38 12.06
CA LEU A 175 8.21 -1.58 11.83
C LEU A 175 7.91 -2.69 10.82
N LEU A 176 8.86 -3.05 9.96
CA LEU A 176 8.67 -4.08 8.94
C LEU A 176 8.42 -5.48 9.53
N ARG A 177 7.25 -6.04 9.26
CA ARG A 177 6.87 -7.42 9.63
C ARG A 177 7.08 -8.42 8.49
N ARG A 178 7.13 -9.72 8.80
CA ARG A 178 7.29 -10.80 7.83
C ARG A 178 5.95 -11.17 7.20
N ILE A 179 5.58 -10.43 6.16
CA ILE A 179 4.35 -10.68 5.39
C ILE A 179 4.39 -12.02 4.62
N PHE A 180 5.50 -12.37 3.96
CA PHE A 180 5.54 -13.57 3.11
C PHE A 180 5.82 -14.89 3.84
N ARG A 181 6.32 -14.81 5.08
CA ARG A 181 6.63 -15.95 5.95
C ARG A 181 6.35 -15.56 7.40
N PRO A 182 5.07 -15.44 7.78
CA PRO A 182 4.72 -15.08 9.15
C PRO A 182 5.25 -16.14 10.11
N ARG A 183 5.72 -15.72 11.28
CA ARG A 183 6.03 -16.63 12.37
C ARG A 183 4.71 -17.24 12.82
N ASN A 184 4.62 -18.56 12.74
CA ASN A 184 3.48 -19.26 13.31
C ASN A 184 3.53 -19.05 14.83
N PRO A 185 2.51 -18.44 15.47
CA PRO A 185 2.49 -18.28 16.93
C PRO A 185 2.55 -19.64 17.65
N GLU A 186 2.12 -20.71 16.97
CA GLU A 186 2.30 -22.08 17.40
C GLU A 186 3.46 -22.71 16.62
N GLY A 187 4.48 -23.25 17.30
CA GLY A 187 5.63 -23.92 16.67
C GLY A 187 5.31 -25.22 15.90
N GLY A 188 4.15 -25.32 15.26
CA GLY A 188 3.71 -26.44 14.44
C GLY A 188 3.89 -26.14 12.96
N ARG A 189 4.73 -26.93 12.30
CA ARG A 189 4.72 -27.18 10.86
C ARG A 189 3.28 -27.25 10.34
N LEU A 190 2.82 -26.25 9.59
CA LEU A 190 1.65 -26.39 8.74
C LEU A 190 1.90 -27.60 7.84
N LYS A 191 1.29 -28.74 8.16
CA LYS A 191 1.15 -29.82 7.20
C LYS A 191 0.32 -29.20 6.10
N CYS A 192 0.96 -28.90 4.97
CA CYS A 192 0.28 -28.79 3.70
C CYS A 192 -0.62 -30.02 3.59
N GLU A 193 -1.92 -29.82 3.79
CA GLU A 193 -2.91 -30.86 3.59
C GLU A 193 -2.87 -31.15 2.09
N LYS A 194 -2.07 -32.17 1.75
CA LYS A 194 -1.95 -32.68 0.40
C LYS A 194 -3.34 -33.09 -0.03
N GLY A 195 -3.99 -32.21 -0.80
CA GLY A 195 -5.18 -32.50 -1.57
C GLY A 195 -4.99 -33.86 -2.25
N LYS A 196 -5.84 -34.79 -1.85
CA LYS A 196 -5.77 -36.23 -2.12
C LYS A 196 -5.52 -36.53 -3.60
N VAL A 197 -4.41 -37.25 -3.85
CA VAL A 197 -4.27 -38.13 -5.00
C VAL A 197 -5.43 -39.13 -4.99
N ARG A 198 -6.44 -38.92 -5.83
CA ARG A 198 -7.42 -39.95 -6.17
C ARG A 198 -6.96 -40.62 -7.45
N ASN A 199 -6.11 -41.63 -7.28
CA ASN A 199 -5.82 -42.61 -8.31
C ASN A 199 -6.63 -43.89 -8.01
N ARG A 200 -7.16 -44.51 -9.07
CA ARG A 200 -7.83 -45.83 -9.22
C ARG A 200 -9.24 -45.67 -9.81
N LYS A 201 -9.63 -46.35 -10.89
CA LYS A 201 -9.11 -47.60 -11.48
C LYS A 201 -9.63 -47.75 -12.92
N ARG A 202 -8.78 -48.36 -13.75
CA ARG A 202 -9.10 -49.04 -15.01
C ARG A 202 -10.33 -49.96 -14.85
N GLY A 203 -11.28 -49.83 -15.77
CA GLY A 203 -12.26 -50.86 -16.13
C GLY A 203 -12.28 -50.98 -17.65
N LYS A 204 -11.74 -52.10 -18.16
CA LYS A 204 -11.75 -52.51 -19.57
C LYS A 204 -13.13 -53.04 -19.95
N LYS A 205 -13.40 -53.05 -21.27
CA LYS A 205 -14.37 -53.82 -22.08
C LYS A 205 -15.57 -52.97 -22.55
N THR A 206 -16.07 -53.03 -23.79
CA THR A 206 -15.73 -53.76 -25.03
C THR A 206 -16.52 -53.10 -26.17
N ALA A 207 -16.03 -53.29 -27.40
CA ALA A 207 -16.56 -52.79 -28.67
C ALA A 207 -18.02 -53.19 -28.99
N ARG A 208 -18.71 -52.37 -29.80
CA ARG A 208 -19.06 -52.69 -31.21
C ARG A 208 -19.84 -51.58 -31.94
N GLN A 209 -19.42 -51.36 -33.20
CA GLN A 209 -20.20 -51.17 -34.45
C GLN A 209 -21.33 -50.12 -34.47
N ASP A 210 -21.28 -49.08 -35.31
CA ASP A 210 -21.54 -49.02 -36.77
C ASP A 210 -22.62 -47.91 -36.90
N LEU A 211 -22.75 -47.01 -37.88
CA LEU A 211 -22.35 -46.90 -39.28
C LEU A 211 -22.64 -45.45 -39.75
N LEU A 212 -21.82 -44.99 -40.71
CA LEU A 212 -22.13 -44.10 -41.85
C LEU A 212 -22.47 -42.60 -41.65
N GLY A 213 -21.67 -41.75 -42.31
CA GLY A 213 -22.17 -40.43 -42.75
C GLY A 213 -21.15 -39.39 -43.24
N LYS A 214 -20.45 -39.66 -44.35
CA LYS A 214 -19.99 -38.70 -45.39
C LYS A 214 -19.25 -37.39 -45.00
N ALA A 215 -18.00 -37.28 -45.47
CA ALA A 215 -17.34 -36.02 -45.86
C ALA A 215 -17.63 -35.73 -47.36
N PRO A 216 -16.99 -34.74 -48.07
CA PRO A 216 -16.37 -33.45 -47.70
C PRO A 216 -16.80 -32.28 -48.64
N GLY A 217 -16.27 -31.07 -48.41
CA GLY A 217 -16.19 -29.97 -49.40
C GLY A 217 -16.74 -28.65 -48.86
N SER A 218 -16.26 -27.45 -49.22
CA SER A 218 -15.20 -26.97 -50.09
C SER A 218 -15.01 -25.47 -49.83
N LEU A 219 -13.75 -25.02 -49.94
CA LEU A 219 -13.26 -23.74 -50.49
C LEU A 219 -14.19 -22.51 -50.58
N LYS A 220 -13.67 -21.37 -50.08
CA LYS A 220 -13.52 -20.05 -50.77
C LYS A 220 -12.83 -19.08 -49.80
N LEU A 221 -11.57 -18.64 -50.01
CA LEU A 221 -11.09 -17.63 -50.97
C LEU A 221 -12.02 -16.43 -51.12
N ASN A 222 -11.62 -15.30 -50.50
CA ASN A 222 -11.34 -14.00 -51.13
C ASN A 222 -11.77 -12.83 -50.25
N SER A 223 -10.84 -11.89 -50.03
CA SER A 223 -11.05 -10.47 -50.35
C SER A 223 -9.71 -9.73 -50.39
N ARG A 224 -9.30 -9.33 -51.60
CA ARG A 224 -8.23 -8.39 -51.92
C ARG A 224 -8.78 -6.96 -51.85
N LYS A 225 -8.05 -6.06 -51.15
CA LYS A 225 -7.59 -4.68 -51.53
C LYS A 225 -8.64 -3.64 -52.04
N PRO A 226 -8.33 -2.33 -52.29
CA PRO A 226 -7.03 -1.60 -52.26
C PRO A 226 -7.01 -0.16 -51.67
N ALA A 227 -5.78 0.38 -51.57
CA ALA A 227 -5.31 1.75 -51.87
C ALA A 227 -5.82 2.96 -51.07
N THR A 228 -4.88 3.64 -50.41
CA THR A 228 -4.88 5.08 -50.16
C THR A 228 -3.70 5.68 -50.91
N ASP A 229 -4.01 6.62 -51.79
CA ASP A 229 -3.11 7.55 -52.48
C ASP A 229 -3.37 8.90 -51.79
N ASP A 230 -2.35 9.47 -51.14
CA ASP A 230 -2.15 10.91 -50.89
C ASP A 230 -0.69 11.13 -50.43
#